data_AF-A0A845B8U4-F1
#
_entry.id   AF-A0A845B8U4-F1
#
_cell.length_a   1.000
_cell.length_b   1.000
_cell.length_c   1.000
_cell.angle_alpha   90.00
_cell.angle_beta   90.00
_cell.angle_gamma   90.00
#
_symmetry.space_group_name_H-M   'P 1'
#
loop_
_entity.id
_entity.type
_entity.pdbx_description
1 polymer ?
#
loop_
_entity_poly.entity_id
_entity_poly.type
_entity_poly.pdbx_seq_one_letter_code
_entity_poly.pdbx_strand_id
1 'polypeptide(L)'
;MSYQREFTDAADLHPWSRQTAFYNDNGRVEGRYLLLDAGGHLEAQYDPAGLSAISKVTREFDAAGTLLREATNWDDGHRSVVMHDAADSASWDSIATDYAASGVILSRDMQFDDGHSVTTAYSGDALSNRIVARTTQGTADQLYTVE
;
A
#
# COMPACT_ATOMS: atom_id res chain seq x y z
N MET A 1 11.31 27.91 1.70
CA MET A 1 9.87 27.98 1.94
C MET A 1 9.27 26.74 1.30
N SER A 2 8.56 25.92 2.06
CA SER A 2 7.68 24.92 1.50
C SER A 2 6.51 25.61 0.79
N TYR A 3 6.06 25.03 -0.32
CA TYR A 3 4.96 25.56 -1.11
C TYR A 3 4.21 24.44 -1.82
N GLN A 4 3.02 24.75 -2.34
CA GLN A 4 2.21 23.80 -3.09
C GLN A 4 1.85 24.34 -4.48
N ARG A 5 1.58 23.43 -5.42
CA ARG A 5 1.04 23.75 -6.75
C ARG A 5 -0.15 22.88 -7.04
N GLU A 6 -1.19 23.47 -7.62
CA GLU A 6 -2.40 22.77 -8.05
C GLU A 6 -2.44 22.66 -9.57
N PHE A 7 -2.95 21.54 -10.06
CA PHE A 7 -3.21 21.21 -11.45
C PHE A 7 -4.63 20.65 -11.55
N THR A 8 -5.33 21.01 -12.62
CA THR A 8 -6.68 20.50 -12.91
C THR A 8 -6.68 19.82 -14.27
N ASP A 9 -7.36 18.69 -14.39
CA ASP A 9 -7.54 18.02 -15.67
C ASP A 9 -8.84 18.49 -16.34
N ALA A 10 -8.76 19.62 -17.03
CA ALA A 10 -9.93 20.18 -17.72
C ALA A 10 -10.35 19.34 -18.95
N ALA A 11 -9.48 18.47 -19.45
CA ALA A 11 -9.71 17.67 -20.65
C ALA A 11 -10.06 16.20 -20.34
N ASP A 12 -10.12 15.83 -19.06
CA ASP A 12 -10.49 14.49 -18.59
C ASP A 12 -9.62 13.39 -19.23
N LEU A 13 -8.31 13.62 -19.26
CA LEU A 13 -7.31 12.72 -19.87
C LEU A 13 -6.65 11.77 -18.85
N HIS A 14 -6.85 12.03 -17.56
CA HIS A 14 -6.31 11.28 -16.43
C HIS A 14 -7.45 10.86 -15.52
N PRO A 15 -7.27 9.82 -14.68
CA PRO A 15 -8.30 9.36 -13.73
C PRO A 15 -8.44 10.30 -12.50
N TRP A 16 -7.99 11.54 -12.60
CA TRP A 16 -8.04 12.55 -11.54
C TRP A 16 -8.46 13.90 -12.10
N SER A 17 -9.29 14.60 -11.34
CA SER A 17 -9.80 15.92 -11.69
C SER A 17 -8.88 17.03 -11.18
N ARG A 18 -8.21 16.79 -10.05
CA ARG A 18 -7.27 17.72 -9.43
C ARG A 18 -6.06 17.00 -8.85
N GLN A 19 -4.89 17.61 -9.00
CA GLN A 19 -3.66 17.21 -8.35
C GLN A 19 -3.01 18.39 -7.62
N THR A 20 -2.60 18.18 -6.37
CA THR A 20 -1.79 19.11 -5.59
C THR A 20 -0.42 18.49 -5.32
N ALA A 21 0.66 19.20 -5.65
CA ALA A 21 2.03 18.80 -5.33
C ALA A 21 2.59 19.69 -4.22
N PHE A 22 3.18 19.07 -3.20
CA PHE A 22 3.82 19.74 -2.06
C PHE A 22 5.34 19.68 -2.21
N TYR A 23 6.01 20.80 -1.98
CA TYR A 23 7.44 20.95 -2.16
C TYR A 23 8.10 21.35 -0.84
N ASN A 24 9.22 20.73 -0.53
CA ASN A 24 10.07 21.11 0.59
C ASN A 24 10.82 22.43 0.32
N ASP A 25 11.56 22.91 1.32
CA ASP A 25 12.34 24.15 1.23
C ASP A 25 13.40 24.17 0.11
N ASN A 26 13.84 22.99 -0.33
CA ASN A 26 14.80 22.82 -1.42
C ASN A 26 14.13 22.69 -2.80
N GLY A 27 12.81 22.88 -2.87
CA GLY A 27 12.02 22.78 -4.10
C GLY A 27 11.84 21.34 -4.62
N ARG A 28 12.10 20.31 -3.80
CA ARG A 28 11.84 18.91 -4.15
C ARG A 28 10.43 18.52 -3.70
N VAL A 29 9.75 17.69 -4.50
CA VAL A 29 8.41 17.19 -4.14
C VAL A 29 8.53 16.27 -2.92
N GLU A 30 7.81 16.61 -1.86
CA GLU A 30 7.70 15.81 -0.62
C GLU A 30 6.33 15.15 -0.49
N GLY A 31 5.32 15.61 -1.24
CA GLY A 31 4.01 14.99 -1.25
C GLY A 31 3.19 15.27 -2.50
N ARG A 32 2.19 14.43 -2.75
CA ARG A 32 1.13 14.66 -3.73
C ARG A 32 -0.23 14.25 -3.18
N TYR A 33 -1.26 14.98 -3.57
CA TYR A 33 -2.66 14.66 -3.35
C TYR A 33 -3.37 14.67 -4.70
N LEU A 34 -4.17 13.65 -5.01
CA LEU A 34 -4.99 13.56 -6.22
C LEU A 34 -6.45 13.36 -5.80
N LEU A 35 -7.36 14.19 -6.32
CA LEU A 35 -8.80 13.95 -6.28
C LEU A 35 -9.20 13.18 -7.53
N LEU A 36 -9.66 11.95 -7.37
CA LEU A 36 -10.05 11.05 -8.46
C LEU A 36 -11.42 11.46 -9.00
N ASP A 37 -11.69 11.18 -10.28
CA ASP A 37 -12.98 11.54 -10.90
C ASP A 37 -14.17 10.79 -10.28
N ALA A 38 -13.90 9.59 -9.76
CA ALA A 38 -14.86 8.80 -9.00
C ALA A 38 -15.14 9.34 -7.58
N GLY A 39 -14.52 10.45 -7.17
CA GLY A 39 -14.71 11.09 -5.87
C GLY A 39 -13.77 10.61 -4.76
N GLY A 40 -13.07 9.49 -4.96
CA GLY A 40 -11.98 9.05 -4.07
C GLY A 40 -10.75 9.92 -4.17
N HIS A 41 -9.72 9.62 -3.38
CA HIS A 41 -8.46 10.37 -3.44
C HIS A 41 -7.24 9.49 -3.20
N LEU A 42 -6.09 9.97 -3.70
CA LEU A 42 -4.80 9.33 -3.50
C LEU A 42 -3.83 10.32 -2.85
N GLU A 43 -3.14 9.86 -1.83
CA GLU A 43 -2.07 10.58 -1.16
C GLU A 43 -0.74 9.88 -1.41
N ALA A 44 0.31 10.63 -1.71
CA ALA A 44 1.67 10.12 -1.76
C ALA A 44 2.58 11.00 -0.90
N GLN A 45 3.40 10.37 -0.07
CA GLN A 45 4.44 11.01 0.72
C GLN A 45 5.79 10.47 0.24
N TYR A 46 6.75 11.35 0.05
CA TYR A 46 8.08 11.03 -0.46
C TYR A 46 9.13 11.42 0.57
N ASP A 47 10.25 10.70 0.58
CA ASP A 47 11.45 11.12 1.28
C ASP A 47 12.52 11.62 0.30
N PRO A 48 12.40 12.88 -0.20
CA PRO A 48 13.35 13.42 -1.16
C PRO A 48 14.73 13.75 -0.54
N ALA A 49 14.87 13.62 0.78
CA ALA A 49 16.11 13.85 1.50
C ALA A 49 16.84 12.55 1.87
N GLY A 50 16.16 11.40 1.80
CA GLY A 50 16.72 10.08 2.13
C GLY A 50 17.09 9.97 3.61
N LEU A 51 16.23 10.49 4.49
CA LEU A 51 16.42 10.47 5.94
C LEU A 51 15.82 9.20 6.59
N SER A 52 14.98 8.48 5.88
CA SER A 52 14.32 7.23 6.23
C SER A 52 14.72 6.14 5.23
N ALA A 53 14.54 4.86 5.61
CA ALA A 53 14.65 3.75 4.65
C ALA A 53 13.43 3.62 3.73
N ILE A 54 12.33 4.33 4.05
CA ILE A 54 11.10 4.36 3.26
C ILE A 54 11.19 5.53 2.27
N SER A 55 11.25 5.21 0.98
CA SER A 55 11.33 6.18 -0.10
C SER A 55 9.99 6.84 -0.41
N LYS A 56 8.90 6.07 -0.30
CA LYS A 56 7.55 6.52 -0.66
C LYS A 56 6.45 5.71 0.00
N VAL A 57 5.46 6.39 0.58
CA VAL A 57 4.16 5.80 0.97
C VAL A 57 3.08 6.35 0.05
N THR A 58 2.18 5.48 -0.43
CA THR A 58 0.99 5.88 -1.20
C THR A 58 -0.25 5.31 -0.52
N ARG A 59 -1.30 6.11 -0.34
CA ARG A 59 -2.59 5.71 0.20
C ARG A 59 -3.69 6.05 -0.78
N GLU A 60 -4.64 5.14 -0.94
CA GLU A 60 -5.80 5.30 -1.80
C GLU A 60 -7.05 5.17 -0.93
N PHE A 61 -7.96 6.12 -1.07
CA PHE A 61 -9.17 6.22 -0.28
C PHE A 61 -10.39 6.31 -1.18
N ASP A 62 -11.51 5.76 -0.71
CA ASP A 62 -12.79 5.93 -1.36
C ASP A 62 -13.33 7.38 -1.21
N ALA A 63 -14.51 7.62 -1.77
CA ALA A 63 -15.17 8.94 -1.69
C ALA A 63 -15.65 9.31 -0.27
N ALA A 64 -15.78 8.34 0.63
CA ALA A 64 -16.11 8.56 2.04
C ALA A 64 -14.86 8.83 2.91
N GLY A 65 -13.66 8.64 2.35
CA GLY A 65 -12.39 8.76 3.06
C GLY A 65 -11.94 7.48 3.76
N THR A 66 -12.52 6.33 3.43
CA THR A 66 -12.09 5.02 3.92
C THR A 66 -10.85 4.58 3.15
N LEU A 67 -9.82 4.11 3.87
CA LEU A 67 -8.59 3.60 3.25
C LEU A 67 -8.88 2.29 2.52
N LEU A 68 -8.60 2.25 1.22
CA LEU A 68 -8.73 1.06 0.38
C LEU A 68 -7.41 0.31 0.26
N ARG A 69 -6.31 1.07 0.15
CA ARG A 69 -5.00 0.50 -0.14
C ARG A 69 -3.88 1.41 0.36
N GLU A 70 -2.85 0.81 0.93
CA GLU A 70 -1.57 1.45 1.22
C GLU A 70 -0.44 0.72 0.50
N ALA A 71 0.54 1.46 -0.03
CA ALA A 71 1.75 0.91 -0.60
C ALA A 71 2.97 1.65 -0.06
N THR A 72 3.88 0.90 0.56
CA THR A 72 5.14 1.41 1.11
C THR A 72 6.28 0.90 0.24
N ASN A 73 7.20 1.79 -0.14
CA ASN A 73 8.37 1.49 -0.95
C ASN A 73 9.60 1.90 -0.17
N TRP A 74 10.61 1.05 -0.17
CA TRP A 74 11.88 1.26 0.50
C TRP A 74 12.97 1.62 -0.50
N ASP A 75 14.06 2.22 -0.01
CA ASP A 75 15.19 2.64 -0.85
C ASP A 75 15.94 1.46 -1.48
N ASP A 76 15.89 0.29 -0.86
CA ASP A 76 16.49 -0.95 -1.37
C ASP A 76 15.65 -1.63 -2.47
N GLY A 77 14.50 -1.04 -2.80
CA GLY A 77 13.53 -1.57 -3.77
C GLY A 77 12.50 -2.51 -3.18
N HIS A 78 12.59 -2.88 -1.89
CA HIS A 78 11.52 -3.62 -1.21
C HIS A 78 10.21 -2.84 -1.29
N ARG A 79 9.09 -3.57 -1.33
CA ARG A 79 7.75 -2.97 -1.40
C ARG A 79 6.75 -3.81 -0.63
N SER A 80 5.82 -3.16 0.03
CA SER A 80 4.69 -3.78 0.72
C SER A 80 3.42 -3.09 0.24
N VAL A 81 2.35 -3.87 0.10
CA VAL A 81 1.03 -3.39 -0.30
C VAL A 81 0.01 -3.99 0.64
N VAL A 82 -0.79 -3.15 1.29
CA VAL A 82 -1.94 -3.54 2.11
C VAL A 82 -3.21 -3.16 1.35
N MET A 83 -4.14 -4.10 1.22
CA MET A 83 -5.51 -3.87 0.74
C MET A 83 -6.48 -4.07 1.89
N HIS A 84 -7.51 -3.23 1.97
CA HIS A 84 -8.54 -3.30 3.01
C HIS A 84 -9.90 -3.63 2.40
N ASP A 85 -10.71 -4.42 3.10
CA ASP A 85 -12.11 -4.64 2.74
C ASP A 85 -12.98 -3.53 3.31
N ALA A 86 -12.85 -2.33 2.73
CA ALA A 86 -13.59 -1.16 3.18
C ALA A 86 -15.13 -1.33 3.11
N ALA A 87 -15.61 -2.27 2.30
CA ALA A 87 -17.04 -2.54 2.14
C ALA A 87 -17.54 -3.65 3.08
N ASP A 88 -16.66 -4.29 3.87
CA ASP A 88 -17.00 -5.41 4.77
C ASP A 88 -17.80 -6.50 4.04
N SER A 89 -17.30 -6.87 2.85
CA SER A 89 -17.97 -7.70 1.85
C SER A 89 -17.36 -9.10 1.70
N ALA A 90 -16.13 -9.26 2.19
CA ALA A 90 -15.39 -10.50 2.32
C ALA A 90 -15.40 -10.94 3.80
N SER A 91 -14.73 -12.06 4.08
CA SER A 91 -14.50 -12.53 5.45
C SER A 91 -13.15 -12.08 6.03
N TRP A 92 -12.45 -11.22 5.29
CA TRP A 92 -11.12 -10.73 5.64
C TRP A 92 -11.15 -9.21 5.74
N ASP A 93 -10.44 -8.69 6.73
CA ASP A 93 -10.32 -7.26 6.99
C ASP A 93 -9.24 -6.63 6.09
N SER A 94 -8.09 -7.30 5.98
CA SER A 94 -6.97 -6.81 5.19
C SER A 94 -6.04 -7.88 4.67
N ILE A 95 -5.37 -7.57 3.56
CA ILE A 95 -4.35 -8.42 2.93
C ILE A 95 -3.10 -7.58 2.70
N ALA A 96 -2.03 -7.88 3.42
CA ALA A 96 -0.70 -7.35 3.17
C ALA A 96 0.07 -8.31 2.25
N THR A 97 0.82 -7.78 1.28
CA THR A 97 1.73 -8.55 0.42
C THR A 97 3.07 -7.83 0.34
N ASP A 98 4.14 -8.53 0.68
CA ASP A 98 5.51 -8.04 0.61
C ASP A 98 6.22 -8.57 -0.63
N TYR A 99 7.02 -7.70 -1.22
CA TYR A 99 7.72 -7.93 -2.47
C TYR A 99 9.21 -7.62 -2.28
N ALA A 100 10.05 -8.52 -2.79
CA ALA A 100 11.47 -8.23 -2.96
C ALA A 100 11.67 -7.11 -3.99
N ALA A 101 12.88 -6.54 -4.02
CA ALA A 101 13.27 -5.54 -5.03
C ALA A 101 13.15 -6.04 -6.48
N SER A 102 13.20 -7.36 -6.69
CA SER A 102 12.96 -8.01 -7.99
C SER A 102 11.48 -8.04 -8.41
N GLY A 103 10.55 -7.69 -7.51
CA GLY A 103 9.10 -7.80 -7.72
C GLY A 103 8.51 -9.17 -7.38
N VAL A 104 9.31 -10.11 -6.90
CA VAL A 104 8.86 -11.43 -6.42
C VAL A 104 8.13 -11.28 -5.08
N ILE A 105 7.04 -12.02 -4.89
CA ILE A 105 6.31 -12.03 -3.60
C ILE A 105 7.14 -12.80 -2.57
N LEU A 106 7.34 -12.21 -1.39
CA LEU A 106 8.01 -12.84 -0.25
C LEU A 106 7.00 -13.40 0.75
N SER A 107 5.96 -12.63 1.06
CA SER A 107 4.91 -13.01 2.01
C SER A 107 3.57 -12.42 1.60
N ARG A 108 2.51 -13.09 2.06
CA ARG A 108 1.16 -12.55 2.11
C ARG A 108 0.56 -12.81 3.48
N ASP A 109 0.09 -11.77 4.13
CA ASP A 109 -0.57 -11.81 5.43
C ASP A 109 -2.03 -11.40 5.25
N MET A 110 -2.95 -12.29 5.60
CA MET A 110 -4.39 -12.03 5.56
C MET A 110 -4.91 -11.94 6.99
N GLN A 111 -5.54 -10.83 7.36
CA GLN A 111 -6.25 -10.65 8.63
C GLN A 111 -7.74 -10.88 8.40
N PHE A 112 -8.37 -11.65 9.27
CA PHE A 112 -9.78 -12.00 9.20
C PHE A 112 -10.60 -11.25 10.24
N ASP A 113 -11.89 -11.04 9.96
CA ASP A 113 -12.78 -10.21 10.80
C ASP A 113 -13.04 -10.84 12.17
N ASP A 114 -12.89 -12.16 12.28
CA ASP A 114 -12.99 -12.92 13.53
C ASP A 114 -11.69 -12.90 14.36
N GLY A 115 -10.69 -12.13 13.92
CA GLY A 115 -9.43 -11.87 14.61
C GLY A 115 -8.34 -12.93 14.40
N HIS A 116 -8.52 -13.90 13.50
CA HIS A 116 -7.41 -14.76 13.07
C HIS A 116 -6.67 -14.19 11.86
N SER A 117 -5.48 -14.73 11.61
CA SER A 117 -4.64 -14.35 10.48
C SER A 117 -3.99 -15.57 9.83
N VAL A 118 -3.70 -15.45 8.55
CA VAL A 118 -2.93 -16.44 7.78
C VAL A 118 -1.78 -15.75 7.08
N THR A 119 -0.57 -16.13 7.44
CA THR A 119 0.68 -15.74 6.76
C THR A 119 1.10 -16.85 5.81
N THR A 120 1.29 -16.54 4.54
CA THR A 120 1.88 -17.44 3.55
C THR A 120 3.22 -16.88 3.10
N ALA A 121 4.31 -17.61 3.35
CA ALA A 121 5.64 -17.29 2.86
C ALA A 121 5.89 -17.98 1.52
N TYR A 122 6.52 -17.27 0.59
CA TYR A 122 6.86 -17.75 -0.73
C TYR A 122 8.38 -17.87 -0.89
N SER A 123 8.83 -18.72 -1.81
CA SER A 123 10.23 -18.77 -2.20
C SER A 123 10.60 -17.45 -2.86
N GLY A 124 11.59 -16.75 -2.31
CA GLY A 124 12.12 -15.50 -2.89
C GLY A 124 12.91 -15.69 -4.19
N ASP A 125 12.74 -16.81 -4.90
CA ASP A 125 13.33 -17.04 -6.21
C ASP A 125 12.43 -16.50 -7.33
N ALA A 126 13.05 -15.94 -8.38
CA ALA A 126 12.32 -15.32 -9.49
C ALA A 126 11.64 -16.32 -10.43
N LEU A 127 11.72 -17.63 -10.13
CA LEU A 127 11.27 -18.69 -11.01
C LEU A 127 9.92 -19.28 -10.58
N SER A 128 9.51 -19.07 -9.32
CA SER A 128 8.18 -19.48 -8.86
C SER A 128 7.72 -18.76 -7.60
N ASN A 129 6.43 -18.37 -7.52
CA ASN A 129 5.76 -18.05 -6.26
C ASN A 129 5.39 -19.35 -5.53
N ARG A 130 6.37 -20.21 -5.26
CA ARG A 130 6.14 -21.46 -4.54
C ARG A 130 5.98 -21.16 -3.05
N ILE A 131 4.95 -21.70 -2.42
CA ILE A 131 4.74 -21.59 -0.97
C ILE A 131 5.80 -22.42 -0.24
N VAL A 132 6.46 -21.82 0.74
CA VAL A 132 7.48 -22.49 1.58
C VAL A 132 7.04 -22.65 3.04
N ALA A 133 6.08 -21.85 3.49
CA ALA A 133 5.43 -22.01 4.78
C ALA A 133 4.06 -21.34 4.76
N ARG A 134 3.11 -21.90 5.50
CA ARG A 134 1.89 -21.20 5.90
C ARG A 134 1.70 -21.28 7.40
N THR A 135 1.41 -20.15 8.03
CA THR A 135 1.16 -20.04 9.47
C THR A 135 -0.20 -19.41 9.72
N THR A 136 -1.00 -20.02 10.58
CA THR A 136 -2.25 -19.43 11.09
C THR A 136 -2.06 -18.98 12.55
N GLN A 137 -2.61 -17.81 12.91
CA GLN A 137 -2.58 -17.27 14.28
C GLN A 137 -3.95 -16.70 14.65
N GLY A 138 -4.50 -16.99 15.84
CA GLY A 138 -5.75 -16.35 16.32
C GLY A 138 -6.81 -17.30 16.90
N THR A 139 -8.00 -16.75 17.21
CA THR A 139 -8.97 -17.28 18.18
C THR A 139 -9.87 -18.43 17.75
N ALA A 140 -9.67 -19.01 16.57
CA ALA A 140 -10.10 -20.39 16.32
C ALA A 140 -8.96 -21.35 16.72
N ASP A 141 -8.82 -21.55 18.03
CA ASP A 141 -8.17 -22.75 18.62
C ASP A 141 -6.64 -22.80 18.82
N GLN A 142 -5.93 -21.68 19.03
CA GLN A 142 -4.49 -21.67 19.42
C GLN A 142 -3.58 -22.61 18.58
N LEU A 143 -3.95 -22.90 17.34
CA LEU A 143 -3.20 -23.77 16.46
C LEU A 143 -2.26 -22.91 15.61
N TYR A 144 -1.01 -22.84 16.07
CA TYR A 144 0.11 -22.55 15.16
C TYR A 144 0.33 -23.78 14.28
N THR A 145 -0.44 -23.88 13.19
CA THR A 145 -0.16 -24.89 12.18
C THR A 145 0.82 -24.29 11.19
N VAL A 146 2.04 -24.84 11.13
CA VAL A 146 3.00 -24.59 10.07
C VAL A 146 2.89 -25.73 9.06
N GLU A 147 2.43 -25.43 7.86
CA GLU A 147 2.37 -26.36 6.71
C GLU A 147 3.50 -26.08 5.71
#